data_AF-A0A1X0SF70-F1
#
_entry.id   AF-A0A1X0SF70-F1
#
_cell.length_a   1.000
_cell.length_b   1.000
_cell.length_c   1.000
_cell.angle_alpha   90.00
_cell.angle_beta   90.00
_cell.angle_gamma   90.00
#
_symmetry.space_group_name_H-M   'P 1'
#
loop_
_entity.id
_entity.type
_entity.pdbx_description
1 polymer ?
#
loop_
_entity_poly.entity_id
_entity_poly.type
_entity_poly.pdbx_seq_one_letter_code
_entity_poly.pdbx_strand_id
1 'polypeptide(L)'
;MSLGRPVWRETRLRIQKLLSKDEPTLRDNSQLLEKALIPLSSVKMHLPAQIGDYTDFYCSREHATNVGIMFRGKDNALQPNWLHIPVGYHGRASSVVVSGTDIRRPAGQRLPAKDAKAPVFGPSVRLDIELEVGWFVGTGNKLGERVEIKDARDHIFGLVLVNDWSARDIQAWEYVPLGPFLGKSFGTTISPWIVTLDALEPFLVDGPSQSSPEPLPYLQEKQPSAYDVNLNVEIKPAGSSKFETVAVSNLKYMYWSITQQLAHHTVNGCNLRPGDMGATGTISGPEKGSFGSLLEITWSGRDKIHFENGVERVFLEDGDEVKITGECKNGQYRIGFGECSGKILPCLYAANQ
;
A
#
# COMPACT_ATOMS: atom_id res chain seq x y z
N MET A 1 -9.65 -13.60 11.24
CA MET A 1 -10.43 -12.66 10.39
C MET A 1 -11.89 -13.07 10.33
N SER A 2 -12.26 -14.23 9.81
CA SER A 2 -13.68 -14.62 9.59
C SER A 2 -14.64 -14.56 10.78
N LEU A 3 -14.15 -14.61 12.03
CA LEU A 3 -14.98 -14.61 13.26
C LEU A 3 -15.65 -13.26 13.59
N GLY A 4 -15.35 -12.20 12.86
CA GLY A 4 -15.99 -10.89 13.02
C GLY A 4 -15.49 -10.05 14.19
N ARG A 5 -15.80 -8.74 14.11
CA ARG A 5 -15.31 -7.71 15.03
C ARG A 5 -15.55 -7.99 16.51
N PRO A 6 -16.70 -8.57 16.95
CA PRO A 6 -16.90 -8.91 18.36
C PRO A 6 -15.80 -9.84 18.91
N VAL A 7 -15.45 -10.89 18.17
CA VAL A 7 -14.42 -11.86 18.58
C VAL A 7 -13.02 -11.24 18.51
N TRP A 8 -12.75 -10.37 17.53
CA TRP A 8 -11.47 -9.65 17.46
C TRP A 8 -11.28 -8.74 18.69
N ARG A 9 -12.34 -8.03 19.10
CA ARG A 9 -12.35 -7.18 20.30
C ARG A 9 -12.18 -7.98 21.59
N GLU A 10 -12.90 -9.08 21.74
CA GLU A 10 -12.75 -9.98 22.89
C GLU A 10 -11.30 -10.48 22.99
N THR A 11 -10.73 -10.93 21.86
CA THR A 11 -9.34 -11.40 21.79
C THR A 11 -8.37 -10.28 22.16
N ARG A 12 -8.56 -9.07 21.61
CA ARG A 12 -7.75 -7.88 21.93
C ARG A 12 -7.78 -7.56 23.42
N LEU A 13 -8.96 -7.49 24.02
CA LEU A 13 -9.13 -7.20 25.45
C LEU A 13 -8.50 -8.28 26.33
N ARG A 14 -8.62 -9.56 25.94
CA ARG A 14 -7.98 -10.66 26.67
C ARG A 14 -6.46 -10.57 26.63
N ILE A 15 -5.88 -10.28 25.45
CA ILE A 15 -4.43 -10.09 25.30
C ILE A 15 -3.95 -8.86 26.09
N GLN A 16 -4.65 -7.74 26.01
CA GLN A 16 -4.33 -6.54 26.78
C GLN A 16 -4.34 -6.79 28.28
N LYS A 17 -5.35 -7.54 28.78
CA LYS A 17 -5.41 -7.95 30.18
C LYS A 17 -4.19 -8.81 30.54
N LEU A 18 -3.91 -9.88 29.79
CA LEU A 18 -2.80 -10.80 30.06
C LEU A 18 -1.42 -10.15 30.00
N LEU A 19 -1.25 -9.12 29.16
CA LEU A 19 0.01 -8.37 29.04
C LEU A 19 0.07 -7.13 29.95
N SER A 20 -0.96 -6.86 30.73
CA SER A 20 -0.95 -5.75 31.68
C SER A 20 0.07 -5.99 32.78
N LYS A 21 0.78 -4.93 33.18
CA LYS A 21 1.74 -4.97 34.30
C LYS A 21 1.09 -5.45 35.61
N ASP A 22 -0.23 -5.29 35.75
CA ASP A 22 -1.00 -5.58 36.96
C ASP A 22 -1.70 -6.97 36.91
N GLU A 23 -1.52 -7.76 35.85
CA GLU A 23 -2.15 -9.08 35.68
C GLU A 23 -1.14 -10.23 35.93
N PRO A 24 -1.26 -10.98 37.04
CA PRO A 24 -0.29 -12.02 37.39
C PRO A 24 -0.40 -13.29 36.54
N THR A 25 -1.55 -13.56 35.89
CA THR A 25 -1.83 -14.85 35.22
C THR A 25 -0.72 -15.30 34.26
N LEU A 26 -0.20 -14.37 33.44
CA LEU A 26 0.92 -14.64 32.54
C LEU A 26 2.26 -14.16 33.14
N ARG A 27 2.28 -12.95 33.73
CA ARG A 27 3.49 -12.30 34.26
C ARG A 27 4.24 -13.16 35.28
N ASP A 28 3.52 -13.80 36.20
CA ASP A 28 4.11 -14.55 37.33
C ASP A 28 4.22 -16.06 37.04
N ASN A 29 3.78 -16.50 35.85
CA ASN A 29 3.87 -17.89 35.42
C ASN A 29 5.04 -18.06 34.44
N SER A 30 6.26 -18.18 34.98
CA SER A 30 7.50 -18.25 34.18
C SER A 30 7.46 -19.35 33.11
N GLN A 31 6.94 -20.53 33.43
CA GLN A 31 6.83 -21.65 32.50
C GLN A 31 5.88 -21.35 31.33
N LEU A 32 4.77 -20.65 31.57
CA LEU A 32 3.85 -20.23 30.52
C LEU A 32 4.43 -19.07 29.72
N LEU A 33 5.06 -18.11 30.39
CA LEU A 33 5.66 -16.92 29.78
C LEU A 33 6.74 -17.30 28.77
N GLU A 34 7.64 -18.23 29.11
CA GLU A 34 8.70 -18.72 28.23
C GLU A 34 8.14 -19.41 26.97
N LYS A 35 6.99 -20.08 27.08
CA LYS A 35 6.33 -20.74 25.94
C LYS A 35 5.53 -19.77 25.07
N ALA A 36 4.98 -18.70 25.66
CA ALA A 36 4.04 -17.81 25.00
C ALA A 36 4.69 -16.57 24.38
N LEU A 37 5.78 -16.06 24.95
CA LEU A 37 6.50 -14.88 24.45
C LEU A 37 7.82 -15.30 23.81
N ILE A 38 7.88 -15.21 22.50
CA ILE A 38 9.06 -15.57 21.71
C ILE A 38 9.77 -14.27 21.28
N PRO A 39 11.10 -14.16 21.48
CA PRO A 39 11.85 -13.00 21.00
C PRO A 39 11.65 -12.76 19.51
N LEU A 40 11.40 -11.51 19.12
CA LEU A 40 11.18 -11.16 17.72
C LEU A 40 12.38 -11.54 16.82
N SER A 41 13.59 -11.50 17.36
CA SER A 41 14.83 -11.87 16.66
C SER A 41 14.96 -13.37 16.36
N SER A 42 14.16 -14.23 16.97
CA SER A 42 14.19 -15.68 16.76
C SER A 42 13.03 -16.20 15.91
N VAL A 43 12.16 -15.33 15.40
CA VAL A 43 11.01 -15.72 14.58
C VAL A 43 11.16 -15.25 13.14
N LYS A 44 10.66 -16.06 12.21
CA LYS A 44 10.51 -15.70 10.81
C LYS A 44 9.06 -15.32 10.56
N MET A 45 8.84 -14.14 10.00
CA MET A 45 7.51 -13.71 9.59
C MET A 45 7.09 -14.37 8.28
N HIS A 46 5.79 -14.52 8.12
CA HIS A 46 5.13 -15.05 6.93
C HIS A 46 4.01 -14.09 6.50
N LEU A 47 3.42 -14.33 5.32
CA LEU A 47 2.19 -13.63 4.94
C LEU A 47 1.12 -13.84 6.03
N PRO A 48 0.44 -12.79 6.49
CA PRO A 48 -0.47 -12.88 7.63
C PRO A 48 -1.83 -13.51 7.29
N ALA A 49 -2.13 -13.70 6.01
CA ALA A 49 -3.32 -14.39 5.53
C ALA A 49 -3.05 -15.02 4.16
N GLN A 50 -3.87 -16.02 3.81
CA GLN A 50 -4.01 -16.45 2.43
C GLN A 50 -4.92 -15.45 1.71
N ILE A 51 -4.34 -14.67 0.79
CA ILE A 51 -5.07 -13.67 0.02
C ILE A 51 -5.81 -14.38 -1.11
N GLY A 52 -7.14 -14.32 -1.08
CA GLY A 52 -8.00 -14.84 -2.15
C GLY A 52 -7.92 -13.94 -3.37
N ASP A 53 -8.44 -12.72 -3.22
CA ASP A 53 -8.35 -11.64 -4.20
C ASP A 53 -7.58 -10.44 -3.64
N TYR A 54 -6.81 -9.80 -4.53
CA TYR A 54 -6.12 -8.53 -4.27
C TYR A 54 -6.69 -7.49 -5.23
N THR A 55 -7.10 -6.33 -4.70
CA THR A 55 -7.57 -5.18 -5.48
C THR A 55 -6.76 -3.96 -5.13
N ASP A 56 -6.32 -3.24 -6.15
CA ASP A 56 -5.56 -2.01 -5.98
C ASP A 56 -6.40 -0.83 -6.44
N PHE A 57 -6.49 0.19 -5.58
CA PHE A 57 -7.29 1.38 -5.84
C PHE A 57 -6.42 2.53 -6.37
N TYR A 58 -7.04 3.67 -6.64
CA TYR A 58 -6.36 4.85 -7.17
C TYR A 58 -6.82 6.11 -6.46
N CYS A 59 -6.74 6.13 -5.12
CA CYS A 59 -7.55 7.01 -4.29
C CYS A 59 -6.84 8.26 -3.74
N SER A 60 -5.55 8.49 -4.03
CA SER A 60 -4.85 9.74 -3.71
C SER A 60 -5.08 10.77 -4.83
N ARG A 61 -5.61 11.94 -4.50
CA ARG A 61 -5.90 13.00 -5.47
C ARG A 61 -4.63 13.60 -6.04
N GLU A 62 -3.65 13.80 -5.17
CA GLU A 62 -2.34 14.34 -5.49
C GLU A 62 -1.62 13.41 -6.47
N HIS A 63 -1.60 12.11 -6.19
CA HIS A 63 -1.01 11.12 -7.09
C HIS A 63 -1.70 11.10 -8.46
N ALA A 64 -3.03 11.00 -8.48
CA ALA A 64 -3.81 11.01 -9.71
C ALA A 64 -3.60 12.29 -10.54
N THR A 65 -3.49 13.43 -9.87
CA THR A 65 -3.21 14.72 -10.50
C THR A 65 -1.79 14.76 -11.05
N ASN A 66 -0.77 14.35 -10.29
CA ASN A 66 0.62 14.33 -10.72
C ASN A 66 0.82 13.48 -11.97
N VAL A 67 0.35 12.23 -11.94
CA VAL A 67 0.39 11.33 -13.10
C VAL A 67 -0.39 11.93 -14.27
N GLY A 68 -1.60 12.44 -14.01
CA GLY A 68 -2.40 13.13 -15.00
C GLY A 68 -1.67 14.26 -15.72
N ILE A 69 -0.99 15.13 -14.97
CA ILE A 69 -0.20 16.24 -15.52
C ILE A 69 0.91 15.70 -16.43
N MET A 70 1.64 14.66 -16.01
CA MET A 70 2.75 14.09 -16.78
C MET A 70 2.30 13.48 -18.12
N PHE A 71 1.12 12.86 -18.16
CA PHE A 71 0.64 12.14 -19.34
C PHE A 71 -0.31 12.95 -20.23
N ARG A 72 -1.13 13.83 -19.65
CA ARG A 72 -2.23 14.54 -20.34
C ARG A 72 -2.17 16.06 -20.21
N GLY A 73 -1.20 16.60 -19.47
CA GLY A 73 -1.08 18.02 -19.18
C GLY A 73 -1.99 18.49 -18.05
N LYS A 74 -1.78 19.73 -17.61
CA LYS A 74 -2.43 20.31 -16.41
C LYS A 74 -3.95 20.37 -16.50
N ASP A 75 -4.47 20.72 -17.67
CA ASP A 75 -5.90 20.95 -17.85
C ASP A 75 -6.73 19.66 -17.85
N ASN A 76 -6.10 18.49 -18.06
CA ASN A 76 -6.76 17.19 -18.17
C ASN A 76 -6.18 16.16 -17.18
N ALA A 77 -5.72 16.64 -16.02
CA ALA A 77 -5.02 15.82 -15.04
C ALA A 77 -5.91 14.69 -14.50
N LEU A 78 -7.06 15.02 -13.92
CA LEU A 78 -8.01 14.02 -13.43
C LEU A 78 -8.98 13.60 -14.54
N GLN A 79 -9.21 12.30 -14.64
CA GLN A 79 -10.28 11.78 -15.51
C GLN A 79 -11.64 12.11 -14.89
N PRO A 80 -12.70 12.30 -15.72
CA PRO A 80 -14.00 12.76 -15.24
C PRO A 80 -14.58 11.91 -14.10
N ASN A 81 -14.39 10.59 -14.14
CA ASN A 81 -14.92 9.65 -13.15
C ASN A 81 -14.20 9.68 -11.79
N TRP A 82 -12.97 10.19 -11.73
CA TRP A 82 -12.11 10.02 -10.55
C TRP A 82 -12.67 10.65 -9.28
N LEU A 83 -13.36 11.80 -9.42
CA LEU A 83 -14.02 12.50 -8.32
C LEU A 83 -15.41 11.93 -7.96
N HIS A 84 -15.90 10.92 -8.67
CA HIS A 84 -17.21 10.33 -8.44
C HIS A 84 -17.16 8.90 -7.87
N ILE A 85 -16.09 8.16 -8.14
CA ILE A 85 -15.91 6.79 -7.66
C ILE A 85 -14.45 6.54 -7.25
N PRO A 86 -14.20 5.70 -6.23
CA PRO A 86 -12.86 5.18 -5.93
C PRO A 86 -12.47 4.17 -7.01
N VAL A 87 -11.88 4.66 -8.10
CA VAL A 87 -11.39 3.83 -9.20
C VAL A 87 -10.38 2.79 -8.67
N GLY A 88 -10.47 1.56 -9.15
CA GLY A 88 -9.54 0.49 -8.83
C GLY A 88 -9.55 -0.62 -9.87
N TYR A 89 -8.65 -1.59 -9.73
CA TYR A 89 -8.49 -2.73 -10.62
C TYR A 89 -8.09 -3.98 -9.82
N HIS A 90 -8.33 -5.15 -10.41
CA HIS A 90 -7.91 -6.41 -9.80
C HIS A 90 -6.39 -6.55 -9.92
N GLY A 91 -5.71 -6.62 -8.78
CA GLY A 91 -4.29 -6.91 -8.68
C GLY A 91 -4.01 -8.41 -8.74
N ARG A 92 -2.74 -8.79 -8.59
CA ARG A 92 -2.33 -10.20 -8.63
C ARG A 92 -2.02 -10.75 -7.24
N ALA A 93 -2.95 -11.52 -6.68
CA ALA A 93 -2.80 -12.12 -5.34
C ALA A 93 -1.57 -13.05 -5.22
N SER A 94 -1.24 -13.83 -6.26
CA SER A 94 -0.15 -14.81 -6.21
C SER A 94 1.25 -14.21 -6.05
N SER A 95 1.43 -12.93 -6.38
CA SER A 95 2.70 -12.21 -6.32
C SER A 95 2.78 -11.26 -5.12
N VAL A 96 1.80 -11.32 -4.20
CA VAL A 96 1.90 -10.63 -2.92
C VAL A 96 2.85 -11.40 -2.02
N VAL A 97 3.92 -10.76 -1.55
CA VAL A 97 4.99 -11.36 -0.77
C VAL A 97 5.21 -10.61 0.54
N VAL A 98 5.73 -11.31 1.55
CA VAL A 98 6.04 -10.71 2.85
C VAL A 98 7.31 -9.87 2.76
N SER A 99 7.36 -8.80 3.55
CA SER A 99 8.55 -7.97 3.79
C SER A 99 9.86 -8.76 3.91
N GLY A 100 10.93 -8.24 3.33
CA GLY A 100 12.24 -8.88 3.23
C GLY A 100 12.39 -9.85 2.05
N THR A 101 11.33 -10.08 1.27
CA THR A 101 11.44 -10.85 0.02
C THR A 101 12.09 -9.99 -1.06
N ASP A 102 13.19 -10.48 -1.63
CA ASP A 102 13.85 -9.86 -2.77
C ASP A 102 12.93 -9.82 -4.00
N ILE A 103 12.96 -8.70 -4.72
CA ILE A 103 12.15 -8.47 -5.93
C ILE A 103 13.07 -8.45 -7.14
N ARG A 104 12.78 -9.31 -8.10
CA ARG A 104 13.56 -9.36 -9.33
C ARG A 104 13.06 -8.35 -10.34
N ARG A 105 13.95 -7.55 -10.92
CA ARG A 105 13.62 -6.67 -12.05
C ARG A 105 12.97 -7.49 -13.17
N PRO A 106 11.75 -7.13 -13.61
CA PRO A 106 11.07 -7.87 -14.66
C PRO A 106 11.69 -7.59 -16.03
N ALA A 107 11.59 -8.57 -16.92
CA ALA A 107 11.70 -8.36 -18.36
C ALA A 107 10.30 -8.23 -18.95
N GLY A 108 10.16 -7.42 -20.00
CA GLY A 108 8.90 -7.27 -20.71
C GLY A 108 9.05 -6.48 -22.00
N GLN A 109 7.93 -6.28 -22.69
CA GLN A 109 7.88 -5.38 -23.83
C GLN A 109 7.79 -3.94 -23.36
N ARG A 110 8.55 -3.06 -24.01
CA ARG A 110 8.52 -1.61 -23.78
C ARG A 110 8.73 -0.86 -25.09
N LEU A 111 8.14 0.33 -25.20
CA LEU A 111 8.49 1.25 -26.28
C LEU A 111 9.79 2.00 -25.95
N PRO A 112 10.81 1.99 -26.83
CA PRO A 112 12.06 2.69 -26.56
C PRO A 112 11.94 4.22 -26.68
N ALA A 113 10.94 4.71 -27.42
CA ALA A 113 10.62 6.13 -27.60
C ALA A 113 9.12 6.29 -27.88
N LYS A 114 8.56 7.51 -27.71
CA LYS A 114 7.13 7.78 -27.91
C LYS A 114 6.65 7.55 -29.35
N ASP A 115 7.53 7.75 -30.32
CA ASP A 115 7.30 7.62 -31.76
C ASP A 115 7.82 6.29 -32.34
N ALA A 116 8.32 5.40 -31.49
CA ALA A 116 8.82 4.11 -31.92
C ALA A 116 7.69 3.27 -32.55
N LYS A 117 7.98 2.67 -33.70
CA LYS A 117 7.00 1.87 -34.47
C LYS A 117 6.82 0.44 -33.95
N ALA A 118 7.73 -0.04 -33.12
CA ALA A 118 7.72 -1.39 -32.58
C ALA A 118 8.29 -1.42 -31.15
N PRO A 119 7.78 -2.30 -30.27
CA PRO A 119 8.35 -2.50 -28.95
C PRO A 119 9.68 -3.24 -29.02
N VAL A 120 10.49 -3.10 -27.96
CA VAL A 120 11.65 -3.94 -27.69
C VAL A 120 11.36 -4.83 -26.48
N PHE A 121 12.00 -5.99 -26.40
CA PHE A 121 11.93 -6.87 -25.23
C PHE A 121 13.23 -6.82 -24.43
N GLY A 122 13.13 -6.64 -23.12
CA GLY A 122 14.29 -6.63 -22.24
C GLY A 122 13.94 -6.23 -20.82
N PRO A 123 14.96 -6.00 -19.96
CA PRO A 123 14.74 -5.54 -18.60
C PRO A 123 13.99 -4.21 -18.57
N SER A 124 13.14 -4.02 -17.56
CA SER A 124 12.54 -2.71 -17.27
C SER A 124 13.62 -1.69 -16.94
N VAL A 125 13.54 -0.52 -17.56
CA VAL A 125 14.45 0.62 -17.35
C VAL A 125 13.81 1.72 -16.48
N ARG A 126 12.57 1.52 -16.01
CA ARG A 126 11.83 2.45 -15.16
C ARG A 126 11.13 1.70 -14.02
N LEU A 127 11.92 1.03 -13.20
CA LEU A 127 11.45 0.27 -12.04
C LEU A 127 11.20 1.23 -10.87
N ASP A 128 10.06 1.09 -10.22
CA ASP A 128 9.52 2.08 -9.30
C ASP A 128 8.87 1.43 -8.08
N ILE A 129 8.66 2.24 -7.05
CA ILE A 129 7.88 1.93 -5.87
C ILE A 129 6.50 2.58 -5.96
N GLU A 130 5.56 2.08 -5.16
CA GLU A 130 4.32 2.78 -4.82
C GLU A 130 4.08 2.65 -3.33
N LEU A 131 4.18 3.77 -2.61
CA LEU A 131 3.88 3.85 -1.18
C LEU A 131 2.39 3.65 -0.97
N GLU A 132 2.00 2.58 -0.31
CA GLU A 132 0.60 2.23 -0.11
C GLU A 132 0.29 1.69 1.28
N VAL A 133 -1.00 1.66 1.61
CA VAL A 133 -1.54 0.93 2.75
C VAL A 133 -2.58 -0.06 2.26
N GLY A 134 -2.46 -1.29 2.73
CA GLY A 134 -3.39 -2.37 2.45
C GLY A 134 -4.37 -2.56 3.60
N TRP A 135 -5.60 -2.94 3.28
CA TRP A 135 -6.61 -3.34 4.24
C TRP A 135 -7.04 -4.79 4.00
N PHE A 136 -7.17 -5.56 5.08
CA PHE A 136 -7.66 -6.93 5.02
C PHE A 136 -9.14 -7.01 5.32
N VAL A 137 -9.87 -7.75 4.50
CA VAL A 137 -11.26 -8.13 4.75
C VAL A 137 -11.30 -9.08 5.93
N GLY A 138 -12.06 -8.69 6.94
CA GLY A 138 -12.37 -9.49 8.12
C GLY A 138 -13.53 -10.44 7.85
N THR A 139 -14.75 -9.91 7.85
CA THR A 139 -15.94 -10.67 7.43
C THR A 139 -16.30 -10.27 6.00
N GLY A 140 -16.63 -11.26 5.18
CA GLY A 140 -17.05 -11.05 3.80
C GLY A 140 -18.52 -10.62 3.68
N ASN A 141 -19.02 -10.66 2.45
CA ASN A 141 -20.43 -10.50 2.11
C ASN A 141 -20.86 -11.62 1.14
N LYS A 142 -22.16 -11.86 1.01
CA LYS A 142 -22.66 -12.84 0.03
C LYS A 142 -22.66 -12.23 -1.37
N LEU A 143 -22.51 -13.08 -2.39
CA LEU A 143 -22.63 -12.65 -3.78
C LEU A 143 -24.02 -12.09 -4.02
N GLY A 144 -24.09 -10.90 -4.60
CA GLY A 144 -25.32 -10.13 -4.82
C GLY A 144 -25.73 -9.22 -3.65
N GLU A 145 -25.05 -9.29 -2.50
CA GLU A 145 -25.37 -8.47 -1.32
C GLU A 145 -24.26 -7.46 -1.07
N ARG A 146 -24.55 -6.16 -1.25
CA ARG A 146 -23.57 -5.09 -1.00
C ARG A 146 -23.34 -4.85 0.49
N VAL A 147 -22.18 -4.29 0.84
CA VAL A 147 -21.92 -3.74 2.17
C VAL A 147 -22.25 -2.24 2.14
N GLU A 148 -23.16 -1.80 3.02
CA GLU A 148 -23.47 -0.39 3.16
C GLU A 148 -22.27 0.36 3.77
N ILE A 149 -22.05 1.62 3.36
CA ILE A 149 -20.92 2.43 3.84
C ILE A 149 -20.83 2.53 5.36
N LYS A 150 -21.98 2.58 6.04
CA LYS A 150 -22.07 2.63 7.51
C LYS A 150 -21.54 1.36 8.21
N ASP A 151 -21.57 0.22 7.50
CA ASP A 151 -21.18 -1.10 8.01
C ASP A 151 -19.77 -1.48 7.53
N ALA A 152 -19.23 -0.79 6.51
CA ALA A 152 -17.95 -1.10 5.87
C ALA A 152 -16.78 -1.26 6.86
N ARG A 153 -16.75 -0.46 7.93
CA ARG A 153 -15.70 -0.53 8.96
C ARG A 153 -15.67 -1.87 9.71
N ASP A 154 -16.80 -2.52 9.89
CA ASP A 154 -16.90 -3.82 10.57
C ASP A 154 -16.41 -4.98 9.68
N HIS A 155 -16.31 -4.75 8.38
CA HIS A 155 -15.76 -5.69 7.41
C HIS A 155 -14.24 -5.55 7.24
N ILE A 156 -13.59 -4.51 7.77
CA ILE A 156 -12.14 -4.31 7.69
C ILE A 156 -11.48 -4.77 8.98
N PHE A 157 -10.62 -5.79 8.89
CA PHE A 157 -9.91 -6.34 10.04
C PHE A 157 -8.79 -5.40 10.54
N GLY A 158 -7.99 -4.90 9.61
CA GLY A 158 -6.84 -4.07 9.92
C GLY A 158 -6.00 -3.77 8.70
N LEU A 159 -4.91 -3.04 8.94
CA LEU A 159 -4.08 -2.42 7.92
C LEU A 159 -2.65 -2.96 7.92
N VAL A 160 -2.02 -2.96 6.75
CA VAL A 160 -0.60 -3.26 6.53
C VAL A 160 0.03 -2.20 5.63
N LEU A 161 1.36 -2.07 5.66
CA LEU A 161 2.08 -1.28 4.65
C LEU A 161 2.19 -2.10 3.37
N VAL A 162 2.17 -1.42 2.23
CA VAL A 162 2.26 -2.03 0.90
C VAL A 162 3.29 -1.28 0.07
N ASN A 163 4.08 -2.01 -0.70
CA ASN A 163 4.84 -1.50 -1.82
C ASN A 163 4.38 -2.22 -3.09
N ASP A 164 3.63 -1.53 -3.95
CA ASP A 164 3.20 -2.08 -5.24
C ASP A 164 4.25 -1.79 -6.34
N TRP A 165 5.24 -2.67 -6.41
CA TRP A 165 6.38 -2.51 -7.30
C TRP A 165 5.92 -2.38 -8.75
N SER A 166 6.47 -1.40 -9.44
CA SER A 166 5.94 -0.98 -10.74
C SER A 166 7.03 -0.86 -11.79
N ALA A 167 6.86 -1.53 -12.93
CA ALA A 167 7.70 -1.37 -14.12
C ALA A 167 7.01 -0.41 -15.09
N ARG A 168 7.26 0.89 -14.94
CA ARG A 168 6.51 1.98 -15.59
C ARG A 168 6.55 1.95 -17.11
N ASP A 169 7.65 1.50 -17.66
CA ASP A 169 7.89 1.37 -19.09
C ASP A 169 7.13 0.20 -19.72
N ILE A 170 7.05 -0.94 -19.02
CA ILE A 170 6.20 -2.07 -19.40
C ILE A 170 4.73 -1.67 -19.29
N GLN A 171 4.34 -1.10 -18.14
CA GLN A 171 3.00 -0.65 -17.84
C GLN A 171 2.47 0.33 -18.92
N ALA A 172 3.27 1.34 -19.29
CA ALA A 172 2.87 2.36 -20.26
C ALA A 172 2.55 1.77 -21.64
N TRP A 173 3.19 0.65 -22.03
CA TRP A 173 2.95 -0.02 -23.30
C TRP A 173 1.70 -0.91 -23.27
N GLU A 174 1.43 -1.59 -22.16
CA GLU A 174 0.38 -2.61 -22.09
C GLU A 174 -0.99 -2.08 -21.62
N TYR A 175 -1.05 -0.98 -20.86
CA TYR A 175 -2.22 -0.71 -20.02
C TYR A 175 -3.46 -0.23 -20.80
N VAL A 176 -3.31 0.24 -22.03
CA VAL A 176 -4.45 0.68 -22.84
C VAL A 176 -4.96 -0.48 -23.68
N PRO A 177 -6.25 -0.85 -23.60
CA PRO A 177 -7.32 -0.23 -22.81
C PRO A 177 -7.64 -0.95 -21.48
N LEU A 178 -6.94 -2.03 -21.14
CA LEU A 178 -7.39 -3.00 -20.13
C LEU A 178 -6.90 -2.75 -18.70
N GLY A 179 -6.07 -1.73 -18.49
CA GLY A 179 -5.45 -1.41 -17.22
C GLY A 179 -4.10 -2.09 -16.98
N PRO A 180 -3.45 -1.79 -15.85
CA PRO A 180 -2.14 -2.35 -15.50
C PRO A 180 -2.16 -3.88 -15.40
N PHE A 181 -1.09 -4.54 -15.86
CA PHE A 181 -0.97 -6.00 -15.80
C PHE A 181 0.45 -6.45 -15.42
N LEU A 182 1.32 -6.76 -16.39
CA LEU A 182 2.69 -7.23 -16.14
C LEU A 182 3.60 -6.14 -15.56
N GLY A 183 3.24 -4.88 -15.77
CA GLY A 183 3.86 -3.73 -15.12
C GLY A 183 3.71 -3.72 -13.61
N LYS A 184 2.85 -4.59 -13.04
CA LYS A 184 2.55 -4.70 -11.60
C LYS A 184 2.74 -6.11 -11.05
N SER A 185 2.25 -7.12 -11.77
CA SER A 185 2.10 -8.50 -11.25
C SER A 185 3.40 -9.27 -10.98
N PHE A 186 4.57 -8.64 -11.10
CA PHE A 186 5.86 -9.28 -10.83
C PHE A 186 6.22 -9.27 -9.33
N GLY A 187 5.60 -8.41 -8.54
CA GLY A 187 5.75 -8.41 -7.09
C GLY A 187 5.00 -7.27 -6.42
N THR A 188 4.34 -7.57 -5.30
CA THR A 188 3.77 -6.58 -4.38
C THR A 188 4.22 -6.99 -2.98
N THR A 189 4.88 -6.12 -2.22
CA THR A 189 5.36 -6.46 -0.87
C THR A 189 4.41 -5.92 0.19
N ILE A 190 4.16 -6.67 1.26
CA ILE A 190 3.40 -6.19 2.43
C ILE A 190 4.16 -6.35 3.74
N SER A 191 3.89 -5.47 4.72
CA SER A 191 4.36 -5.66 6.08
C SER A 191 3.67 -6.87 6.75
N PRO A 192 4.35 -7.61 7.64
CA PRO A 192 3.82 -8.86 8.18
C PRO A 192 2.79 -8.69 9.29
N TRP A 193 2.77 -7.52 9.96
CA TRP A 193 1.91 -7.27 11.11
C TRP A 193 0.68 -6.47 10.71
N ILE A 194 -0.50 -7.08 10.82
CA ILE A 194 -1.77 -6.39 10.58
C ILE A 194 -2.15 -5.59 11.82
N VAL A 195 -2.17 -4.26 11.69
CA VAL A 195 -2.62 -3.34 12.74
C VAL A 195 -4.14 -3.22 12.68
N THR A 196 -4.83 -3.75 13.69
CA THR A 196 -6.31 -3.75 13.74
C THR A 196 -6.89 -2.33 13.74
N LEU A 197 -8.04 -2.11 13.09
CA LEU A 197 -8.70 -0.78 13.12
C LEU A 197 -9.04 -0.29 14.54
N ASP A 198 -9.37 -1.19 15.48
CA ASP A 198 -9.59 -0.82 16.88
C ASP A 198 -8.33 -0.28 17.57
N ALA A 199 -7.13 -0.60 17.08
CA ALA A 199 -5.89 0.00 17.55
C ALA A 199 -5.70 1.42 16.99
N LEU A 200 -6.24 1.69 15.81
CA LEU A 200 -6.13 2.96 15.10
C LEU A 200 -7.24 3.95 15.43
N GLU A 201 -8.28 3.54 16.18
CA GLU A 201 -9.37 4.42 16.63
C GLU A 201 -8.91 5.76 17.23
N PRO A 202 -7.87 5.81 18.10
CA PRO A 202 -7.41 7.08 18.67
C PRO A 202 -6.77 8.04 17.66
N PHE A 203 -6.54 7.59 16.43
CA PHE A 203 -5.89 8.33 15.35
C PHE A 203 -6.84 8.58 14.17
N LEU A 204 -8.14 8.35 14.36
CA LEU A 204 -9.17 8.68 13.40
C LEU A 204 -9.32 10.20 13.28
N VAL A 205 -9.33 10.71 12.06
CA VAL A 205 -9.39 12.15 11.75
C VAL A 205 -10.32 12.39 10.56
N ASP A 206 -10.73 13.63 10.37
CA ASP A 206 -11.44 14.03 9.16
C ASP A 206 -10.51 13.87 7.94
N GLY A 207 -11.06 13.27 6.87
CA GLY A 207 -10.38 13.17 5.59
C GLY A 207 -10.48 14.44 4.76
N PRO A 208 -9.88 14.45 3.56
CA PRO A 208 -10.03 15.55 2.61
C PRO A 208 -11.51 15.83 2.28
N SER A 209 -11.85 17.11 2.07
CA SER A 209 -13.23 17.48 1.71
C SER A 209 -13.62 16.95 0.33
N GLN A 210 -14.77 16.31 0.26
CA GLN A 210 -15.40 15.84 -0.97
C GLN A 210 -16.66 16.66 -1.30
N SER A 211 -16.74 17.95 -0.95
CA SER A 211 -17.94 18.76 -1.22
C SER A 211 -18.11 19.19 -2.68
N SER A 212 -17.08 18.98 -3.52
CA SER A 212 -17.07 19.41 -4.92
C SER A 212 -16.37 18.38 -5.83
N PRO A 213 -17.15 17.49 -6.49
CA PRO A 213 -18.57 17.21 -6.25
C PRO A 213 -18.78 16.36 -5.00
N GLU A 214 -19.94 16.50 -4.38
CA GLU A 214 -20.39 15.58 -3.33
C GLU A 214 -20.57 14.15 -3.90
N PRO A 215 -20.01 13.11 -3.25
CA PRO A 215 -20.25 11.74 -3.66
C PRO A 215 -21.74 11.39 -3.60
N LEU A 216 -22.15 10.42 -4.42
CA LEU A 216 -23.49 9.85 -4.35
C LEU A 216 -23.76 9.25 -2.95
N PRO A 217 -25.03 9.19 -2.50
CA PRO A 217 -25.37 8.83 -1.12
C PRO A 217 -24.76 7.53 -0.58
N TYR A 218 -24.51 6.54 -1.43
CA TYR A 218 -23.92 5.25 -1.02
C TYR A 218 -22.44 5.34 -0.62
N LEU A 219 -21.76 6.45 -0.94
CA LEU A 219 -20.37 6.72 -0.56
C LEU A 219 -20.24 7.86 0.46
N GLN A 220 -21.34 8.45 0.92
CA GLN A 220 -21.28 9.56 1.86
C GLN A 220 -20.98 9.06 3.28
N GLU A 221 -19.94 9.62 3.88
CA GLU A 221 -19.54 9.31 5.26
C GLU A 221 -20.00 10.42 6.19
N LYS A 222 -20.56 10.04 7.35
CA LYS A 222 -21.09 10.99 8.36
C LYS A 222 -20.16 11.15 9.57
N GLN A 223 -19.05 10.44 9.58
CA GLN A 223 -18.10 10.35 10.68
C GLN A 223 -16.69 10.42 10.08
N PRO A 224 -15.68 10.83 10.89
CA PRO A 224 -14.28 10.73 10.50
C PRO A 224 -13.94 9.33 9.97
N SER A 225 -13.19 9.27 8.87
CA SER A 225 -12.88 8.01 8.15
C SER A 225 -11.43 7.90 7.68
N ALA A 226 -10.64 8.96 7.87
CA ALA A 226 -9.20 8.97 7.61
C ALA A 226 -8.43 8.62 8.89
N TYR A 227 -7.20 8.14 8.73
CA TYR A 227 -6.34 7.76 9.84
C TYR A 227 -5.01 8.52 9.75
N ASP A 228 -4.61 9.16 10.85
CA ASP A 228 -3.29 9.80 10.96
C ASP A 228 -2.20 8.74 11.16
N VAL A 229 -1.72 8.20 10.04
CA VAL A 229 -0.62 7.26 9.96
C VAL A 229 0.51 7.94 9.21
N ASN A 230 1.59 8.29 9.92
CA ASN A 230 2.79 8.85 9.30
C ASN A 230 3.50 7.74 8.56
N LEU A 231 3.90 8.01 7.31
CA LEU A 231 4.53 7.04 6.41
C LEU A 231 5.88 7.58 5.96
N ASN A 232 6.89 6.72 5.97
CA ASN A 232 8.26 7.07 5.57
C ASN A 232 8.76 6.04 4.55
N VAL A 233 9.33 6.54 3.45
CA VAL A 233 9.99 5.73 2.43
C VAL A 233 11.48 6.03 2.48
N GLU A 234 12.27 5.00 2.65
CA GLU A 234 13.72 5.07 2.59
C GLU A 234 14.27 4.19 1.47
N ILE A 235 15.35 4.64 0.85
CA ILE A 235 16.12 3.88 -0.13
C ILE A 235 17.57 3.79 0.35
N LYS A 236 18.14 2.60 0.27
CA LYS A 236 19.58 2.36 0.40
C LYS A 236 20.12 1.99 -0.98
N PRO A 237 20.82 2.91 -1.66
CA PRO A 237 21.41 2.61 -2.95
C PRO A 237 22.41 1.45 -2.88
N ALA A 238 22.56 0.70 -3.97
CA ALA A 238 23.57 -0.35 -4.07
C ALA A 238 24.96 0.17 -3.68
N GLY A 239 25.65 -0.55 -2.78
CA GLY A 239 26.96 -0.14 -2.25
C GLY A 239 26.93 0.92 -1.15
N SER A 240 25.77 1.49 -0.80
CA SER A 240 25.61 2.33 0.38
C SER A 240 25.48 1.49 1.65
N SER A 241 25.94 2.04 2.78
CA SER A 241 25.81 1.44 4.11
C SER A 241 24.53 1.86 4.84
N LYS A 242 23.79 2.86 4.34
CA LYS A 242 22.65 3.45 5.04
C LYS A 242 21.44 3.69 4.15
N PHE A 243 20.28 3.60 4.78
CA PHE A 243 19.01 4.05 4.23
C PHE A 243 18.90 5.58 4.36
N GLU A 244 18.35 6.22 3.33
CA GLU A 244 18.06 7.65 3.30
C GLU A 244 16.59 7.87 2.93
N THR A 245 15.91 8.77 3.65
CA THR A 245 14.50 9.10 3.40
C THR A 245 14.36 9.82 2.07
N VAL A 246 13.47 9.30 1.21
CA VAL A 246 13.13 9.92 -0.08
C VAL A 246 11.71 10.50 -0.10
N ALA A 247 10.82 10.02 0.79
CA ALA A 247 9.50 10.58 0.96
C ALA A 247 8.96 10.41 2.39
N VAL A 248 8.23 11.41 2.86
CA VAL A 248 7.43 11.38 4.10
C VAL A 248 6.01 11.81 3.76
N SER A 249 5.04 10.91 3.95
CA SER A 249 3.64 11.15 3.63
C SER A 249 2.74 10.74 4.79
N ASN A 250 1.42 10.75 4.58
CA ASN A 250 0.46 10.35 5.59
C ASN A 250 -0.79 9.75 4.96
N LEU A 251 -1.31 8.67 5.56
CA LEU A 251 -2.53 8.00 5.09
C LEU A 251 -3.76 8.94 5.09
N LYS A 252 -3.77 9.98 5.94
CA LYS A 252 -4.89 10.93 6.00
C LYS A 252 -5.09 11.79 4.74
N TYR A 253 -4.14 11.78 3.80
CA TYR A 253 -4.28 12.49 2.53
C TYR A 253 -5.13 11.74 1.50
N MET A 254 -5.49 10.49 1.75
CA MET A 254 -6.34 9.72 0.83
C MET A 254 -7.70 10.39 0.64
N TYR A 255 -8.04 10.69 -0.62
CA TYR A 255 -9.30 11.37 -0.95
C TYR A 255 -10.50 10.44 -0.78
N TRP A 256 -10.37 9.19 -1.21
CA TRP A 256 -11.35 8.14 -0.94
C TRP A 256 -10.87 7.26 0.21
N SER A 257 -11.67 7.17 1.25
CA SER A 257 -11.37 6.37 2.44
C SER A 257 -11.42 4.86 2.16
N ILE A 258 -10.77 4.05 3.00
CA ILE A 258 -10.81 2.58 2.90
C ILE A 258 -12.22 2.01 3.04
N THR A 259 -13.10 2.71 3.76
CA THR A 259 -14.52 2.36 3.92
C THR A 259 -15.31 2.65 2.65
N GLN A 260 -15.05 3.77 1.98
CA GLN A 260 -15.60 4.05 0.65
C GLN A 260 -15.11 3.06 -0.41
N GLN A 261 -13.82 2.69 -0.38
CA GLN A 261 -13.26 1.67 -1.26
C GLN A 261 -14.01 0.34 -1.13
N LEU A 262 -14.19 -0.16 0.11
CA LEU A 262 -14.93 -1.40 0.37
C LEU A 262 -16.41 -1.30 -0.06
N ALA A 263 -17.09 -0.20 0.29
CA ALA A 263 -18.49 0.01 -0.07
C ALA A 263 -18.68 0.04 -1.60
N HIS A 264 -17.79 0.74 -2.33
CA HIS A 264 -17.82 0.76 -3.78
C HIS A 264 -17.54 -0.62 -4.39
N HIS A 265 -16.54 -1.34 -3.87
CA HIS A 265 -16.16 -2.65 -4.39
C HIS A 265 -17.32 -3.65 -4.34
N THR A 266 -18.19 -3.56 -3.32
CA THR A 266 -19.32 -4.46 -3.15
C THR A 266 -20.63 -3.94 -3.73
N VAL A 267 -20.68 -2.72 -4.27
CA VAL A 267 -21.94 -2.06 -4.67
C VAL A 267 -22.68 -2.81 -5.79
N ASN A 268 -21.95 -3.54 -6.63
CA ASN A 268 -22.50 -4.37 -7.70
C ASN A 268 -22.84 -5.80 -7.26
N GLY A 269 -22.67 -6.13 -5.98
CA GLY A 269 -22.85 -7.46 -5.43
C GLY A 269 -21.59 -8.34 -5.42
N CYS A 270 -20.40 -7.83 -5.77
CA CYS A 270 -19.14 -8.57 -5.62
C CYS A 270 -18.98 -9.05 -4.17
N ASN A 271 -18.66 -10.33 -3.99
CA ASN A 271 -18.47 -10.95 -2.68
C ASN A 271 -17.02 -10.89 -2.23
N LEU A 272 -16.74 -10.05 -1.24
CA LEU A 272 -15.47 -10.09 -0.53
C LEU A 272 -15.43 -11.27 0.43
N ARG A 273 -14.24 -11.81 0.68
CA ARG A 273 -14.00 -12.98 1.54
C ARG A 273 -12.98 -12.65 2.63
N PRO A 274 -13.05 -13.30 3.80
CA PRO A 274 -12.02 -13.16 4.82
C PRO A 274 -10.62 -13.43 4.26
N GLY A 275 -9.71 -12.47 4.43
CA GLY A 275 -8.34 -12.56 3.90
C GLY A 275 -8.14 -11.91 2.53
N ASP A 276 -9.20 -11.54 1.81
CA ASP A 276 -9.07 -10.68 0.64
C ASP A 276 -8.46 -9.34 1.06
N MET A 277 -7.74 -8.71 0.14
CA MET A 277 -6.96 -7.51 0.41
C MET A 277 -7.31 -6.41 -0.60
N GLY A 278 -7.55 -5.21 -0.10
CA GLY A 278 -7.51 -3.99 -0.91
C GLY A 278 -6.27 -3.18 -0.59
N ALA A 279 -5.74 -2.40 -1.55
CA ALA A 279 -4.71 -1.40 -1.31
C ALA A 279 -5.19 -0.01 -1.76
N THR A 280 -4.65 1.03 -1.16
CA THR A 280 -5.14 2.40 -1.30
C THR A 280 -4.94 2.98 -2.71
N GLY A 281 -4.03 2.43 -3.50
CA GLY A 281 -3.31 3.18 -4.51
C GLY A 281 -2.24 4.05 -3.87
N THR A 282 -1.26 4.45 -4.68
CA THR A 282 -0.11 5.26 -4.26
C THR A 282 -0.54 6.48 -3.43
N ILE A 283 0.06 6.64 -2.25
CA ILE A 283 -0.22 7.71 -1.30
C ILE A 283 0.75 8.87 -1.54
N SER A 284 0.24 9.93 -2.17
CA SER A 284 0.95 11.21 -2.30
C SER A 284 0.27 12.28 -1.46
N GLY A 285 1.07 13.09 -0.76
CA GLY A 285 0.63 14.29 -0.07
C GLY A 285 0.78 15.56 -0.92
N PRO A 286 0.34 16.71 -0.39
CA PRO A 286 0.29 17.97 -1.14
C PRO A 286 1.66 18.61 -1.39
N GLU A 287 2.67 18.26 -0.58
CA GLU A 287 3.98 18.91 -0.61
C GLU A 287 5.03 18.10 -1.36
N LYS A 288 5.99 18.79 -2.00
CA LYS A 288 7.17 18.13 -2.58
C LYS A 288 7.95 17.44 -1.46
N GLY A 289 8.23 16.14 -1.63
CA GLY A 289 8.80 15.27 -0.59
C GLY A 289 7.77 14.37 0.10
N SER A 290 6.48 14.49 -0.23
CA SER A 290 5.41 13.60 0.23
C SER A 290 4.80 12.73 -0.87
N PHE A 291 5.44 12.67 -2.04
CA PHE A 291 4.98 11.88 -3.17
C PHE A 291 5.34 10.40 -3.01
N GLY A 292 4.41 9.51 -3.37
CA GLY A 292 4.49 8.08 -3.07
C GLY A 292 5.24 7.23 -4.09
N SER A 293 5.76 7.81 -5.17
CA SER A 293 6.50 7.07 -6.21
C SER A 293 7.72 7.83 -6.72
N LEU A 294 8.74 7.13 -7.23
CA LEU A 294 9.89 7.76 -7.88
C LEU A 294 9.47 8.45 -9.18
N LEU A 295 8.46 7.92 -9.88
CA LEU A 295 7.82 8.61 -11.00
C LEU A 295 7.44 10.04 -10.64
N GLU A 296 6.83 10.26 -9.48
CA GLU A 296 6.44 11.58 -9.00
C GLU A 296 7.61 12.39 -8.46
N ILE A 297 8.43 11.80 -7.58
CA ILE A 297 9.55 12.48 -6.92
C ILE A 297 10.54 13.04 -7.96
N THR A 298 10.77 12.28 -9.04
CA THR A 298 11.71 12.64 -10.11
C THR A 298 11.03 13.30 -11.30
N TRP A 299 9.71 13.49 -11.22
CA TRP A 299 8.89 14.07 -12.29
C TRP A 299 9.13 13.40 -13.66
N SER A 300 8.95 12.07 -13.68
CA SER A 300 9.25 11.20 -14.82
C SER A 300 10.70 11.30 -15.31
N GLY A 301 11.65 11.45 -14.37
CA GLY A 301 13.09 11.53 -14.64
C GLY A 301 13.61 12.86 -15.14
N ARG A 302 12.81 13.92 -15.02
CA ARG A 302 13.31 15.29 -15.21
C ARG A 302 14.23 15.70 -14.05
N ASP A 303 13.85 15.35 -12.83
CA ASP A 303 14.55 15.70 -11.60
C ASP A 303 15.28 14.46 -11.07
N LYS A 304 16.26 14.64 -10.19
CA LYS A 304 17.05 13.54 -9.60
C LYS A 304 16.95 13.55 -8.09
N ILE A 305 17.02 12.36 -7.49
CA ILE A 305 17.25 12.19 -6.06
C ILE A 305 18.76 12.13 -5.85
N HIS A 306 19.29 12.92 -4.93
CA HIS A 306 20.70 12.93 -4.57
C HIS A 306 20.87 12.27 -3.20
N PHE A 307 21.72 11.25 -3.13
CA PHE A 307 22.08 10.55 -1.90
C PHE A 307 23.43 11.08 -1.36
N GLU A 308 23.66 10.96 -0.06
CA GLU A 308 24.86 11.49 0.59
C GLU A 308 26.17 10.87 0.10
N ASN A 309 26.13 9.64 -0.42
CA ASN A 309 27.30 8.98 -1.02
C ASN A 309 27.62 9.48 -2.45
N GLY A 310 26.90 10.50 -2.94
CA GLY A 310 27.05 11.06 -4.29
C GLY A 310 26.32 10.29 -5.39
N VAL A 311 25.61 9.21 -5.03
CA VAL A 311 24.77 8.47 -5.98
C VAL A 311 23.52 9.28 -6.31
N GLU A 312 23.09 9.21 -7.56
CA GLU A 312 21.84 9.80 -8.02
C GLU A 312 20.86 8.71 -8.45
N ARG A 313 19.55 8.96 -8.28
CA ARG A 313 18.49 8.09 -8.79
C ARG A 313 17.42 8.87 -9.53
N VAL A 314 16.86 8.18 -10.51
CA VAL A 314 15.63 8.56 -11.20
C VAL A 314 14.58 7.45 -11.02
N PHE A 315 15.00 6.20 -11.23
CA PHE A 315 14.25 4.98 -10.93
C PHE A 315 15.17 4.03 -10.15
N LEU A 316 14.64 2.93 -9.65
CA LEU A 316 15.42 1.92 -8.93
C LEU A 316 16.44 1.24 -9.82
N GLU A 317 17.65 1.08 -9.31
CA GLU A 317 18.73 0.28 -9.91
C GLU A 317 18.87 -1.08 -9.22
N ASP A 318 19.60 -2.00 -9.85
CA ASP A 318 19.85 -3.32 -9.27
C ASP A 318 20.70 -3.20 -7.99
N GLY A 319 20.31 -3.91 -6.95
CA GLY A 319 20.97 -3.89 -5.65
C GLY A 319 20.44 -2.82 -4.69
N ASP A 320 19.62 -1.87 -5.15
CA ASP A 320 18.94 -0.93 -4.28
C ASP A 320 17.97 -1.68 -3.33
N GLU A 321 17.88 -1.21 -2.09
CA GLU A 321 16.92 -1.70 -1.10
C GLU A 321 15.93 -0.59 -0.76
N VAL A 322 14.63 -0.93 -0.75
CA VAL A 322 13.55 -0.01 -0.33
C VAL A 322 13.00 -0.48 1.00
N LYS A 323 12.67 0.46 1.87
CA LYS A 323 12.03 0.20 3.15
C LYS A 323 10.94 1.24 3.40
N ILE A 324 9.72 0.77 3.58
CA ILE A 324 8.57 1.57 3.99
C ILE A 324 8.30 1.29 5.47
N THR A 325 8.14 2.35 6.25
CA THR A 325 7.72 2.28 7.65
C THR A 325 6.50 3.17 7.88
N GLY A 326 5.72 2.83 8.90
CA GLY A 326 4.53 3.59 9.27
C GLY A 326 4.27 3.57 10.76
N GLU A 327 3.85 4.70 11.30
CA GLU A 327 3.47 4.82 12.71
C GLU A 327 2.39 5.88 12.98
N CYS A 328 1.59 5.59 13.99
CA CYS A 328 0.73 6.55 14.67
C CYS A 328 1.39 6.95 16.00
N LYS A 329 1.29 8.22 16.40
CA LYS A 329 1.83 8.71 17.69
C LYS A 329 0.94 9.79 18.30
N ASN A 330 0.74 9.76 19.62
CA ASN A 330 -0.07 10.74 20.35
C ASN A 330 0.66 11.34 21.58
N GLY A 331 1.99 11.39 21.54
CA GLY A 331 2.84 11.91 22.63
C GLY A 331 3.02 10.96 23.82
N GLN A 332 2.17 9.95 23.98
CA GLN A 332 2.27 8.95 25.06
C GLN A 332 2.82 7.61 24.56
N TYR A 333 2.36 7.16 23.39
CA TYR A 333 2.79 5.91 22.79
C TYR A 333 2.79 6.01 21.27
N ARG A 334 3.36 4.99 20.64
CA ARG A 334 3.29 4.78 19.19
C ARG A 334 2.66 3.44 18.85
N ILE A 335 1.98 3.38 17.71
CA ILE A 335 1.54 2.14 17.07
C ILE A 335 2.27 2.05 15.75
N GLY A 336 3.26 1.17 15.67
CA GLY A 336 4.07 0.95 14.48
C GLY A 336 3.57 -0.21 13.65
N PHE A 337 3.81 -0.15 12.35
CA PHE A 337 3.44 -1.19 11.38
C PHE A 337 4.58 -2.16 11.06
N GLY A 338 5.74 -1.97 11.70
CA GLY A 338 6.97 -2.65 11.32
C GLY A 338 7.51 -2.11 9.98
N GLU A 339 8.11 -3.00 9.20
CA GLU A 339 8.75 -2.65 7.93
C GLU A 339 8.10 -3.42 6.77
N CYS A 340 7.95 -2.74 5.63
CA CYS A 340 7.71 -3.33 4.32
C CYS A 340 8.94 -3.06 3.45
N SER A 341 9.81 -4.06 3.29
CA SER A 341 11.10 -3.92 2.61
C SER A 341 11.33 -4.95 1.51
N GLY A 342 12.18 -4.60 0.56
CA GLY A 342 12.61 -5.50 -0.51
C GLY A 342 13.83 -4.96 -1.24
N LYS A 343 14.71 -5.88 -1.66
CA LYS A 343 15.90 -5.59 -2.47
C LYS A 343 15.64 -5.87 -3.93
N ILE A 344 16.16 -5.02 -4.82
CA ILE A 344 16.08 -5.25 -6.26
C ILE A 344 17.19 -6.21 -6.71
N LEU A 345 16.80 -7.34 -7.29
CA LEU A 345 17.71 -8.27 -7.95
C LEU A 345 17.78 -7.99 -9.46
N PRO A 346 18.94 -8.22 -10.09
CA PRO A 346 19.06 -8.12 -11.54
C PRO A 346 18.06 -9.00 -12.29
N CYS A 347 17.65 -8.50 -13.45
CA CYS A 347 16.83 -9.26 -14.39
C CYS A 347 17.61 -10.50 -14.88
N LEU A 348 16.94 -11.66 -15.01
CA LEU A 348 17.57 -12.88 -15.53
C LEU A 348 17.72 -12.87 -17.06
N TYR A 349 16.96 -12.02 -17.75
CA TYR A 349 17.10 -11.86 -19.19
C TYR A 349 18.33 -10.99 -19.49
N ALA A 350 19.43 -11.63 -19.85
CA ALA A 350 20.52 -10.97 -20.53
C ALA A 350 20.13 -10.84 -22.01
N ALA A 351 19.94 -9.60 -22.50
CA ALA A 351 19.98 -9.40 -23.94
C ALA A 351 21.37 -9.85 -24.40
N ASN A 352 21.46 -10.88 -25.25
CA ASN A 352 22.71 -11.17 -25.94
C ASN A 352 23.14 -9.87 -26.61
N GLN A 353 24.32 -9.37 -26.23
CA GLN A 353 24.91 -8.12 -26.73
C GLN A 353 24.99 -8.10 -28.25
#